data_AF-A0A5D0SYV4-F1
#
_entry.id   AF-A0A5D0SYV4-F1
#
_cell.length_a   1.000
_cell.length_b   1.000
_cell.length_c   1.000
_cell.angle_alpha   90.00
_cell.angle_beta   90.00
_cell.angle_gamma   90.00
#
_symmetry.space_group_name_H-M   'P 1'
#
loop_
_entity.id
_entity.type
_entity.pdbx_description
1 polymer ?
#
loop_
_entity_poly.entity_id
_entity_poly.type
_entity_poly.pdbx_seq_one_letter_code
_entity_poly.pdbx_strand_id
1 'polypeptide(L)'
;MNKEFSPEEKATIVMEGLKKNITIKELCKKYGVSKAQYYRWKKKFIEGGKKELKDQRKNSDNLKNRNHYLRKLIYKLQLIISILKDKYKKEELLDIENVLAKHGLTKREITRYLGRH
;
A
#
# COMPACT_ATOMS: atom_id res chain seq x y z
N MET A 1 8.75 32.26 29.18
CA MET A 1 9.07 30.88 28.75
C MET A 1 7.93 30.37 27.87
N ASN A 2 8.20 30.07 26.61
CA ASN A 2 7.21 29.41 25.74
C ASN A 2 7.19 27.92 26.08
N LYS A 3 6.06 27.40 26.53
CA LYS A 3 5.88 25.95 26.69
C LYS A 3 5.89 25.32 25.29
N GLU A 4 6.87 24.47 25.02
CA GLU A 4 6.86 23.64 23.81
C GLU A 4 5.92 22.45 24.01
N PHE A 5 5.10 22.19 22.99
CA PHE A 5 4.19 21.05 22.98
C PHE A 5 4.68 20.03 21.96
N SER A 6 4.77 18.77 22.35
CA SER A 6 5.02 17.64 21.46
C SER A 6 3.90 17.47 20.41
N PRO A 7 4.14 16.80 19.28
CA PRO A 7 3.09 16.43 18.33
C PRO A 7 1.91 15.70 18.99
N GLU A 8 2.17 14.80 19.93
CA GLU A 8 1.21 13.95 20.64
C GLU A 8 0.31 14.78 21.57
N GLU A 9 0.90 15.73 22.31
CA GLU A 9 0.15 16.67 23.15
C GLU A 9 -0.73 17.58 22.30
N LYS A 10 -0.19 18.10 21.18
CA LYS A 10 -0.97 18.92 20.24
C LYS A 10 -2.18 18.16 19.71
N ALA A 11 -2.00 16.89 19.33
CA ALA A 11 -3.08 16.03 18.86
C ALA A 11 -4.13 15.79 19.95
N THR A 12 -3.70 15.51 21.18
CA THR A 12 -4.60 15.30 22.33
C THR A 12 -5.46 16.53 22.61
N ILE A 13 -4.85 17.72 22.66
CA ILE A 13 -5.55 19.00 22.87
C ILE A 13 -6.53 19.27 21.72
N VAL A 14 -6.13 19.02 20.48
CA VAL A 14 -7.01 19.16 19.31
C VAL A 14 -8.21 18.22 19.43
N MET A 15 -8.00 16.94 19.76
CA MET A 15 -9.07 15.96 19.89
C MET A 15 -10.05 16.33 21.01
N GLU A 16 -9.55 16.82 22.15
CA GLU A 16 -10.42 17.28 23.23
C GLU A 16 -11.25 18.50 22.81
N GLY A 17 -10.67 19.46 22.08
CA GLY A 17 -11.41 20.60 21.54
C GLY A 17 -12.37 20.29 20.39
N LEU A 18 -12.29 19.09 19.80
CA LEU A 18 -13.27 18.59 18.83
C LEU A 18 -14.46 17.92 19.52
N LYS A 19 -14.30 17.44 20.77
CA LYS A 19 -15.41 16.95 21.59
C LYS A 19 -16.25 18.16 22.00
N LYS A 20 -17.58 18.10 21.80
CA LYS A 20 -18.51 19.22 22.09
C LYS A 20 -18.78 19.45 23.59
N ASN A 21 -17.93 18.93 24.47
CA ASN A 21 -18.11 18.93 25.92
C ASN A 21 -17.27 19.99 26.64
N ILE A 22 -16.37 20.69 25.94
CA ILE A 22 -15.58 21.80 26.49
C ILE A 22 -15.55 22.96 25.50
N THR A 23 -15.70 24.19 25.98
CA THR A 23 -15.54 25.34 25.10
C THR A 23 -14.07 25.57 24.76
N ILE A 24 -13.79 26.14 23.58
CA ILE A 24 -12.39 26.44 23.20
C ILE A 24 -11.73 27.40 24.20
N LYS A 25 -12.52 28.27 24.86
CA LYS A 25 -12.00 29.19 25.89
C LYS A 25 -11.52 28.42 27.13
N GLU A 26 -12.31 27.48 27.63
CA GLU A 26 -11.95 26.63 28.77
C GLU A 26 -10.77 25.71 28.43
N LEU A 27 -10.77 25.11 27.25
CA LEU A 27 -9.67 24.29 26.75
C LEU A 27 -8.35 25.08 26.69
N CYS A 28 -8.39 26.30 26.15
CA CYS A 28 -7.22 27.18 26.08
C CYS A 28 -6.68 27.53 27.47
N LYS A 29 -7.57 27.79 28.44
CA LYS A 29 -7.20 28.05 29.84
C LYS A 29 -6.60 26.81 30.51
N LYS A 30 -7.20 25.63 30.31
CA LYS A 30 -6.76 24.35 30.87
C LYS A 30 -5.34 23.99 30.43
N TYR A 31 -5.01 24.19 29.15
CA TYR A 31 -3.74 23.79 28.58
C TYR A 31 -2.71 24.92 28.45
N GLY A 32 -3.07 26.15 28.82
CA GLY A 32 -2.18 27.31 28.68
C GLY A 32 -1.84 27.63 27.22
N VAL A 33 -2.81 27.46 26.31
CA VAL A 33 -2.63 27.70 24.86
C VAL A 33 -3.53 28.83 24.38
N SER A 34 -3.06 29.59 23.39
CA SER A 34 -3.89 30.61 22.76
C SER A 34 -4.89 29.98 21.78
N LYS A 35 -6.03 30.65 21.56
CA LYS A 35 -7.02 30.23 20.55
C LYS A 35 -6.40 30.11 19.15
N ALA A 36 -5.52 31.06 18.78
CA ALA A 36 -4.82 31.04 17.50
C ALA A 36 -3.94 29.78 17.34
N GLN A 37 -3.21 29.41 18.40
CA GLN A 37 -2.40 28.21 18.43
C GLN A 37 -3.23 26.94 18.32
N TYR A 38 -4.35 26.86 19.05
CA TYR A 38 -5.32 25.77 18.94
C TYR A 38 -5.85 25.62 17.50
N TYR A 39 -6.36 26.71 16.89
CA TYR A 39 -6.92 26.62 15.54
C TYR A 39 -5.87 26.29 14.47
N ARG A 40 -4.62 26.74 14.65
CA ARG A 40 -3.51 26.35 13.79
C ARG A 40 -3.25 24.83 13.84
N TRP A 41 -3.25 24.24 15.04
CA TRP A 41 -3.11 22.78 15.21
C TRP A 41 -4.34 22.03 14.71
N LYS A 42 -5.53 22.53 15.07
CA LYS A 42 -6.82 22.46 14.37
C LYS A 42 -6.70 22.01 12.92
N LYS A 43 -6.31 23.00 12.14
CA LYS A 43 -6.21 22.95 10.70
C LYS A 43 -5.22 21.87 10.25
N LYS A 44 -4.01 21.86 10.80
CA LYS A 44 -2.96 20.89 10.44
C LYS A 44 -3.39 19.45 10.69
N PHE A 45 -4.05 19.17 11.82
CA PHE A 45 -4.51 17.84 12.18
C PHE A 45 -5.57 17.31 11.20
N ILE A 46 -6.56 18.14 10.87
CA ILE A 46 -7.62 17.77 9.92
C ILE A 46 -7.06 17.60 8.50
N GLU A 47 -6.20 18.52 8.05
CA GLU A 47 -5.59 18.46 6.71
C GLU A 47 -4.68 17.24 6.56
N GLY A 48 -3.88 16.93 7.58
CA GLY A 48 -3.05 15.72 7.61
C GLY A 48 -3.89 14.45 7.51
N GLY A 49 -4.95 14.33 8.31
CA GLY A 49 -5.87 13.19 8.25
C GLY A 49 -6.56 13.03 6.90
N LYS A 50 -7.01 14.14 6.29
CA LYS A 50 -7.62 14.12 4.94
C LYS A 50 -6.63 13.66 3.87
N LYS A 51 -5.38 14.13 3.93
CA LYS A 51 -4.33 13.76 2.98
C LYS A 51 -4.04 12.27 3.08
N GLU A 52 -3.82 11.77 4.30
CA GLU A 52 -3.53 10.35 4.53
C GLU A 52 -4.64 9.44 4.02
N LEU A 53 -5.91 9.75 4.33
CA LEU A 53 -7.05 8.97 3.82
C LEU A 53 -7.16 8.98 2.28
N LYS A 54 -6.79 10.09 1.64
CA LYS A 54 -6.78 10.20 0.17
C LYS A 54 -5.65 9.37 -0.44
N ASP A 55 -4.46 9.41 0.14
CA ASP A 55 -3.30 8.70 -0.37
C ASP A 55 -3.45 7.17 -0.15
N GLN A 56 -4.03 6.74 0.97
CA GLN A 56 -4.39 5.33 1.19
C GLN A 56 -5.38 4.80 0.13
N ARG A 57 -6.41 5.58 -0.22
CA ARG A 57 -7.33 5.23 -1.31
C ARG A 57 -6.61 5.07 -2.64
N LYS A 58 -5.77 6.05 -3.01
CA LYS A 58 -4.97 5.99 -4.24
C LYS A 58 -4.08 4.75 -4.28
N ASN A 59 -3.39 4.43 -3.18
CA ASN A 59 -2.53 3.25 -3.11
C ASN A 59 -3.33 1.96 -3.24
N SER A 60 -4.47 1.84 -2.55
CA SER A 60 -5.39 0.71 -2.69
C SER A 60 -5.86 0.55 -4.14
N ASP A 61 -6.29 1.63 -4.79
CA ASP A 61 -6.82 1.59 -6.15
C ASP A 61 -5.73 1.23 -7.17
N ASN A 62 -4.53 1.78 -7.00
CA ASN A 62 -3.36 1.42 -7.82
C ASN A 62 -3.00 -0.06 -7.68
N LEU A 63 -2.99 -0.60 -6.45
CA LEU A 63 -2.73 -2.01 -6.20
C LEU A 63 -3.80 -2.92 -6.81
N LYS A 64 -5.08 -2.54 -6.71
CA LYS A 64 -6.18 -3.28 -7.34
C LYS A 64 -6.05 -3.28 -8.86
N ASN A 65 -5.76 -2.12 -9.46
CA ASN A 65 -5.58 -2.00 -10.91
C ASN A 65 -4.40 -2.81 -11.41
N ARG A 66 -3.26 -2.77 -10.70
CA ARG A 66 -2.08 -3.58 -11.05
C ARG A 66 -2.35 -5.07 -10.91
N ASN A 67 -3.06 -5.50 -9.86
CA ASN A 67 -3.49 -6.90 -9.72
C ASN A 67 -4.42 -7.34 -10.84
N HIS A 68 -5.39 -6.50 -11.22
CA HIS A 68 -6.29 -6.80 -12.33
C HIS A 68 -5.52 -6.96 -13.65
N TYR A 69 -4.58 -6.04 -13.93
CA TYR A 69 -3.72 -6.11 -15.11
C TYR A 69 -2.85 -7.37 -15.14
N LEU A 70 -2.20 -7.70 -14.03
CA LEU A 70 -1.35 -8.91 -13.93
C LEU A 70 -2.17 -10.19 -14.12
N ARG A 71 -3.37 -10.29 -13.53
CA ARG A 71 -4.28 -11.42 -13.76
C ARG A 71 -4.65 -11.55 -15.24
N LYS A 72 -4.95 -10.45 -15.92
CA LYS A 72 -5.24 -10.43 -17.36
C LYS A 72 -4.06 -10.94 -18.19
N LEU A 73 -2.83 -10.55 -17.84
CA LEU A 73 -1.63 -11.07 -18.52
C LEU A 73 -1.42 -12.56 -18.27
N ILE A 74 -1.62 -13.03 -17.03
CA ILE A 74 -1.53 -14.46 -16.69
C ILE A 74 -2.52 -15.27 -17.53
N TYR A 75 -3.78 -14.84 -17.64
CA TYR A 75 -4.76 -15.54 -18.48
C TYR A 75 -4.34 -15.59 -19.96
N LYS A 76 -3.80 -14.48 -20.50
CA LYS A 76 -3.28 -14.47 -21.87
C LYS A 76 -2.12 -15.45 -22.06
N LEU A 77 -1.17 -15.47 -21.14
CA LEU A 77 -0.03 -16.39 -21.20
C LEU A 77 -0.47 -17.85 -21.04
N GLN A 78 -1.41 -18.13 -20.14
CA GLN A 78 -1.99 -19.47 -19.97
C GLN A 78 -2.69 -19.96 -21.24
N LEU A 79 -3.46 -19.09 -21.91
CA LEU A 79 -4.08 -19.41 -23.19
C LEU A 79 -3.03 -19.74 -24.25
N ILE A 80 -1.99 -18.91 -24.38
CA ILE A 80 -0.89 -19.16 -25.33
C ILE A 80 -0.21 -20.50 -25.03
N ILE A 81 0.09 -20.78 -23.76
CA ILE A 81 0.66 -22.07 -23.35
C ILE A 81 -0.27 -23.23 -23.72
N SER A 82 -1.58 -23.08 -23.54
CA SER A 82 -2.56 -24.10 -23.91
C SER A 82 -2.54 -24.37 -25.41
N ILE A 83 -2.54 -23.33 -26.24
CA ILE A 83 -2.49 -23.44 -27.70
C ILE A 83 -1.18 -24.09 -28.15
N LEU A 84 -0.05 -23.70 -27.55
CA LEU A 84 1.25 -24.29 -27.88
C LEU A 84 1.31 -25.77 -27.49
N LYS A 85 0.74 -26.16 -26.34
CA LYS A 85 0.65 -27.56 -25.92
C LYS A 85 -0.24 -28.40 -26.82
N ASP A 86 -1.29 -27.81 -27.40
CA ASP A 86 -2.16 -28.48 -28.36
C ASP A 86 -1.47 -28.66 -29.72
N LYS A 87 -0.67 -27.66 -30.13
CA LYS A 87 0.03 -27.66 -31.42
C LYS A 87 1.25 -28.60 -31.47
N TYR A 88 1.97 -28.79 -30.36
CA TYR A 88 3.21 -29.56 -30.31
C TYR A 88 3.05 -30.81 -29.45
N LYS A 89 3.57 -31.96 -29.91
CA LYS A 89 3.53 -33.21 -29.14
C LYS A 89 4.43 -33.11 -27.90
N LYS A 90 4.12 -33.93 -26.88
CA LYS A 90 4.86 -33.95 -25.59
C LYS A 90 6.34 -34.29 -25.76
N GLU A 91 6.70 -35.06 -26.79
CA GLU A 91 8.09 -35.39 -27.15
C GLU A 91 8.81 -34.25 -27.90
N GLU A 92 8.07 -33.37 -28.59
CA GLU A 92 8.59 -32.22 -29.37
C GLU A 92 8.77 -30.97 -28.50
N LEU A 93 8.11 -30.90 -27.35
CA LEU A 93 8.49 -30.05 -26.20
C LEU A 93 9.80 -30.58 -25.59
N LEU A 94 10.84 -30.61 -26.42
CA LEU A 94 12.19 -31.09 -26.13
C LEU A 94 12.60 -30.63 -24.73
N ASP A 95 12.74 -31.60 -23.82
CA ASP A 95 13.10 -31.50 -22.41
C ASP A 95 13.10 -30.07 -21.85
N ILE A 96 11.99 -29.69 -21.20
CA ILE A 96 11.77 -28.34 -20.63
C ILE A 96 12.99 -27.87 -19.80
N GLU A 97 13.71 -28.80 -19.18
CA GLU A 97 14.96 -28.52 -18.46
C GLU A 97 16.05 -27.92 -19.38
N ASN A 98 16.22 -28.45 -20.59
CA ASN A 98 17.15 -27.93 -21.59
C ASN A 98 16.73 -26.56 -22.15
N VAL A 99 15.43 -26.34 -22.33
CA VAL A 99 14.91 -25.03 -22.79
C VAL A 99 15.14 -23.95 -21.73
N LEU A 100 14.85 -24.26 -20.47
CA LEU A 100 15.04 -23.33 -19.35
C LEU A 100 16.53 -23.07 -19.09
N ALA A 101 17.39 -24.10 -19.21
CA ALA A 101 18.84 -23.95 -19.10
C ALA A 101 19.41 -23.03 -20.19
N LYS A 102 18.94 -23.15 -21.44
CA LYS A 102 19.33 -22.26 -22.55
C LYS A 102 18.96 -20.79 -22.33
N HIS A 103 17.95 -20.51 -21.50
CA HIS A 103 17.54 -19.16 -21.14
C HIS A 103 18.13 -18.68 -19.81
N GLY A 104 19.19 -19.34 -19.34
CA GLY A 104 19.99 -18.89 -18.21
C GLY A 104 19.49 -19.32 -16.84
N LEU A 105 18.48 -20.19 -16.76
CA LEU A 105 18.06 -20.74 -15.46
C LEU A 105 19.03 -21.83 -15.02
N THR A 106 19.45 -21.76 -13.76
CA THR A 106 20.27 -22.80 -13.14
C THR A 106 19.45 -24.05 -12.86
N LYS A 107 20.11 -25.21 -12.75
CA LYS A 107 19.45 -26.48 -12.41
C LYS A 107 18.58 -26.38 -11.16
N ARG A 108 19.03 -25.63 -10.14
CA ARG A 108 18.29 -25.39 -8.89
C ARG A 108 17.02 -24.57 -9.11
N GLU A 109 17.04 -23.57 -9.99
CA GLU A 109 15.87 -22.78 -10.34
C GLU A 109 14.87 -23.59 -11.17
N ILE A 110 15.36 -24.42 -12.09
CA ILE A 110 14.55 -25.33 -12.91
C ILE A 110 13.81 -26.34 -12.03
N THR A 111 14.52 -27.02 -11.10
CA THR A 111 13.91 -27.96 -10.15
C THR A 111 12.78 -27.31 -9.33
N ARG A 112 13.02 -26.07 -8.86
CA ARG A 112 12.01 -25.28 -8.13
C ARG A 112 10.82 -24.90 -9.02
N TYR A 113 11.08 -24.48 -10.25
CA TYR A 113 10.05 -24.04 -11.20
C TYR A 113 9.14 -25.19 -11.66
N LEU A 114 9.70 -26.40 -11.78
CA LEU A 114 8.96 -27.60 -12.17
C LEU A 114 8.28 -28.33 -10.99
N GLY A 115 8.50 -27.88 -9.75
CA GLY A 115 7.87 -28.48 -8.56
C GLY A 115 8.32 -29.92 -8.27
N ARG A 116 9.52 -30.31 -8.73
CA ARG A 116 10.12 -31.61 -8.43
C ARG A 116 10.93 -31.45 -7.13
N HIS A 117 10.58 -32.19 -6.09
CA HIS A 117 11.34 -32.24 -4.83
C HIS A 117 12.44 -33.29 -4.93
#